data_AF-A0A2N2XZZ1-F1
#
_entry.id   AF-A0A2N2XZZ1-F1
#
_cell.length_a   1.000
_cell.length_b   1.000
_cell.length_c   1.000
_cell.angle_alpha   90.00
_cell.angle_beta   90.00
_cell.angle_gamma   90.00
#
_symmetry.space_group_name_H-M   'P 1'
#
loop_
_entity.id
_entity.type
_entity.pdbx_description
1 polymer ?
#
loop_
_entity_poly.entity_id
_entity_poly.type
_entity_poly.pdbx_seq_one_letter_code
_entity_poly.pdbx_strand_id
1 'polypeptide(L)'
;MLHEPVVEKTTDKAAPKKAKLGVIMFFIYTIVYAGFVVIGLTNPKIMGLEVLAEQNLAIVYGFGLIVLAIVMGFIYNFLCTRLEDKMNKN
;
A
#
# COMPACT_ATOMS: atom_id res chain seq x y z
N MET A 1 1.48 34.50 22.17
CA MET A 1 1.02 33.10 22.12
C MET A 1 -0.41 33.11 21.58
N LEU A 2 -0.54 33.15 20.25
CA LEU A 2 -1.85 33.12 19.59
C LEU A 2 -2.05 31.67 19.10
N HIS A 3 -2.52 30.81 20.00
CA HIS A 3 -3.09 29.54 19.57
C HIS A 3 -4.50 29.83 19.10
N GLU A 4 -4.72 29.73 17.79
CA GLU A 4 -6.07 29.66 17.21
C GLU A 4 -6.86 28.57 17.95
N PRO A 5 -8.15 28.82 18.27
CA PRO A 5 -8.97 27.81 18.90
C PRO A 5 -9.00 26.60 17.96
N VAL A 6 -8.59 25.45 18.48
CA VAL A 6 -8.60 24.18 17.75
C VAL A 6 -10.02 23.99 17.26
N VAL A 7 -10.22 24.17 15.95
CA VAL A 7 -11.49 23.89 15.28
C VAL A 7 -11.90 22.49 15.72
N GLU A 8 -13.04 22.38 16.39
CA GLU A 8 -13.55 21.08 16.83
C GLU A 8 -13.58 20.16 15.61
N LYS A 9 -12.68 19.17 15.62
CA LYS A 9 -12.49 18.25 14.50
C LYS A 9 -13.75 17.41 14.42
N THR A 10 -14.73 17.86 13.63
CA THR A 10 -15.96 17.13 13.34
C THR A 10 -15.60 15.70 13.00
N THR A 11 -16.05 14.75 13.81
CA THR A 11 -15.68 13.33 13.73
C THR A 11 -15.92 12.80 12.32
N ASP A 12 -14.84 12.48 11.61
CA ASP A 12 -14.92 11.88 10.27
C ASP A 12 -15.55 10.49 10.39
N LYS A 13 -16.81 10.38 9.97
CA LYS A 13 -17.58 9.14 10.02
C LYS A 13 -16.93 8.03 9.18
N ALA A 14 -16.14 8.39 8.17
CA ALA A 14 -15.47 7.45 7.28
C ALA A 14 -14.13 6.90 7.84
N ALA A 15 -13.54 7.55 8.85
CA ALA A 15 -12.25 7.17 9.43
C ALA A 15 -12.08 5.68 9.78
N PRO A 16 -13.03 5.02 10.50
CA PRO A 16 -12.89 3.59 10.82
C PRO A 16 -12.93 2.69 9.58
N LYS A 17 -13.66 3.06 8.53
CA LYS A 17 -13.71 2.28 7.28
C LYS A 17 -12.43 2.43 6.46
N LYS A 18 -11.87 3.64 6.42
CA LYS A 18 -10.56 3.90 5.77
C LYS A 18 -9.44 3.11 6.45
N ALA A 19 -9.45 3.06 7.79
CA ALA A 19 -8.47 2.27 8.54
C ALA A 19 -8.59 0.77 8.21
N LYS A 20 -9.80 0.21 8.22
CA LYS A 20 -10.04 -1.20 7.85
C LYS A 20 -9.57 -1.51 6.43
N LEU A 21 -9.83 -0.62 5.47
CA LEU A 21 -9.38 -0.78 4.10
C LEU A 21 -7.84 -0.79 4.00
N GLY A 22 -7.18 0.12 4.73
CA GLY A 22 -5.72 0.21 4.74
C GLY A 22 -5.07 -1.05 5.31
N VAL A 23 -5.66 -1.63 6.37
CA VAL A 23 -5.20 -2.90 6.96
C VAL A 23 -5.32 -4.06 5.96
N ILE A 24 -6.42 -4.14 5.22
CA ILE A 24 -6.59 -5.19 4.19
C ILE A 24 -5.52 -5.05 3.10
N MET A 25 -5.29 -3.84 2.60
CA MET A 25 -4.27 -3.58 1.57
C MET A 25 -2.85 -3.84 2.08
N PHE A 26 -2.58 -3.54 3.35
CA PHE A 26 -1.33 -3.89 4.02
C PHE A 26 -1.08 -5.41 4.03
N PHE A 27 -2.08 -6.22 4.38
CA PHE A 27 -1.93 -7.67 4.36
C PHE A 27 -1.71 -8.22 2.96
N ILE A 28 -2.40 -7.66 1.95
CA ILE A 28 -2.19 -8.03 0.55
C ILE A 28 -0.72 -7.76 0.15
N TYR A 29 -0.22 -6.54 0.39
CA TYR A 29 1.18 -6.20 0.10
C TYR A 29 2.15 -7.12 0.87
N THR A 30 1.87 -7.37 2.14
CA THR A 30 2.71 -8.20 3.02
C THR A 30 2.83 -9.62 2.49
N ILE A 31 1.75 -10.22 1.97
CA ILE A 31 1.80 -11.57 1.38
C ILE A 31 2.71 -11.59 0.15
N VAL A 32 2.59 -10.60 -0.73
CA VAL A 32 3.43 -10.51 -1.93
C VAL A 32 4.90 -10.30 -1.55
N TYR A 33 5.16 -9.39 -0.61
CA TYR A 33 6.50 -9.13 -0.08
C TYR A 33 7.09 -10.35 0.64
N ALA A 34 6.29 -11.08 1.42
CA ALA A 34 6.74 -12.30 2.06
C ALA A 34 7.15 -13.36 1.04
N GLY A 35 6.44 -13.47 -0.09
CA GLY A 35 6.82 -14.32 -1.21
C GLY A 35 8.22 -13.97 -1.74
N PHE A 36 8.51 -12.69 -1.97
CA PHE A 36 9.85 -12.22 -2.35
C PHE A 36 10.91 -12.64 -1.33
N VAL A 37 10.67 -12.38 -0.05
CA VAL A 37 11.62 -12.72 1.02
C VAL A 37 11.86 -14.23 1.09
N VAL A 38 10.81 -15.05 1.06
CA VAL A 38 10.91 -16.52 1.13
C VAL A 38 11.71 -17.07 -0.06
N ILE A 39 11.48 -16.58 -1.27
CA ILE A 39 12.26 -16.98 -2.46
C ILE A 39 13.73 -16.61 -2.27
N GLY A 40 14.01 -15.40 -1.79
CA GLY A 40 15.38 -14.93 -1.55
C GLY A 40 16.12 -15.75 -0.50
N LEU A 41 15.42 -16.20 0.56
CA LEU A 41 16.01 -16.99 1.64
C LEU A 41 16.20 -18.46 1.28
N THR A 42 15.24 -19.06 0.57
CA THR A 42 15.27 -20.50 0.26
C THR A 42 16.07 -20.81 -0.99
N ASN A 43 16.02 -19.95 -2.02
CA ASN A 43 16.66 -20.18 -3.31
C ASN A 43 17.23 -18.89 -3.91
N PRO A 44 18.33 -18.36 -3.35
CA PRO A 44 18.99 -17.16 -3.88
C PRO A 44 19.46 -17.30 -5.33
N LYS A 45 19.71 -18.54 -5.79
CA LYS A 45 20.04 -18.81 -7.20
C LYS A 45 18.91 -18.39 -8.16
N ILE A 46 17.65 -18.58 -7.77
CA ILE A 46 16.49 -18.20 -8.59
C ILE A 46 16.39 -16.68 -8.68
N MET A 47 16.72 -15.97 -7.59
CA MET A 47 16.77 -14.51 -7.57
C MET A 47 17.85 -13.92 -8.47
N GLY A 48 18.94 -14.66 -8.69
CA GLY A 48 20.02 -14.26 -9.59
C GLY A 48 19.76 -14.55 -11.07
N LEU A 49 18.69 -15.27 -11.42
CA LEU A 49 18.40 -15.59 -12.82
C LEU A 49 18.07 -14.33 -13.60
N GLU A 50 18.67 -14.18 -14.77
CA GLU A 50 18.31 -13.13 -15.73
C GLU A 50 16.94 -13.45 -16.32
N VAL A 51 15.99 -12.51 -16.19
CA VAL A 51 14.60 -12.74 -16.63
C VAL A 51 14.15 -11.70 -17.63
N LEU A 52 14.57 -10.44 -17.47
CA LEU A 52 14.05 -9.33 -18.25
C LEU A 52 15.14 -8.28 -18.46
N ALA A 53 15.39 -7.93 -19.72
CA ALA A 53 16.40 -6.93 -20.11
C ALA A 53 17.78 -7.18 -19.47
N GLU A 54 18.24 -8.43 -19.46
CA GLU A 54 19.51 -8.86 -18.83
C GLU A 54 19.58 -8.57 -17.31
N GLN A 55 18.44 -8.26 -16.68
CA GLN A 55 18.36 -8.07 -15.24
C GLN A 55 17.85 -9.29 -14.50
N ASN A 56 18.41 -9.43 -13.30
CA ASN A 56 18.09 -10.54 -12.43
C ASN A 56 16.66 -10.43 -11.88
N LEU A 57 16.08 -11.57 -11.53
CA LEU A 57 14.73 -11.66 -10.99
C LEU A 57 14.58 -10.83 -9.72
N ALA A 58 15.61 -10.73 -8.89
CA ALA A 58 15.58 -9.92 -7.67
C ALA A 58 15.29 -8.44 -7.96
N ILE A 59 15.94 -7.87 -8.97
CA ILE A 59 15.78 -6.48 -9.38
C ILE A 59 14.39 -6.29 -9.98
N VAL A 60 13.99 -7.15 -10.91
CA VAL A 60 12.68 -7.05 -11.57
C VAL A 60 11.53 -7.19 -10.56
N TYR A 61 11.61 -8.16 -9.66
CA TYR A 61 10.61 -8.37 -8.61
C TYR A 61 10.61 -7.20 -7.62
N GLY A 62 11.79 -6.72 -7.20
CA GLY A 62 11.92 -5.58 -6.31
C GLY A 62 11.29 -4.32 -6.88
N PHE A 63 11.56 -3.98 -8.14
CA PHE A 63 10.88 -2.88 -8.83
C PHE A 63 9.38 -3.13 -8.96
N GLY A 64 8.97 -4.37 -9.23
CA GLY A 64 7.56 -4.76 -9.25
C GLY A 64 6.84 -4.46 -7.93
N LEU A 65 7.47 -4.74 -6.78
CA LEU A 65 6.93 -4.41 -5.46
C LEU A 65 6.77 -2.91 -5.25
N ILE A 66 7.72 -2.09 -5.72
CA ILE A 66 7.63 -0.62 -5.64
C ILE A 66 6.44 -0.12 -6.46
N VAL A 67 6.32 -0.58 -7.72
CA VAL A 67 5.19 -0.20 -8.59
C VAL A 67 3.86 -0.64 -7.98
N LEU A 68 3.80 -1.86 -7.45
CA LEU A 68 2.61 -2.41 -6.78
C LEU A 68 2.21 -1.54 -5.57
N ALA A 69 3.17 -1.11 -4.75
CA ALA A 69 2.91 -0.24 -3.61
C ALA A 69 2.35 1.12 -4.03
N ILE A 70 2.91 1.72 -5.08
CA ILE A 70 2.43 2.99 -5.64
C ILE A 70 0.98 2.83 -6.15
N VAL A 71 0.69 1.80 -6.94
CA VAL A 71 -0.64 1.51 -7.46
C VAL A 71 -1.64 1.30 -6.32
N MET A 72 -1.27 0.54 -5.29
CA MET A 72 -2.10 0.37 -4.11
C MET A 72 -2.35 1.68 -3.35
N GLY A 73 -1.35 2.57 -3.26
CA GLY A 73 -1.53 3.91 -2.69
C GLY A 73 -2.59 4.72 -3.43
N PHE A 74 -2.56 4.72 -4.77
CA PHE A 74 -3.57 5.40 -5.59
C PHE A 74 -4.96 4.77 -5.42
N ILE A 75 -5.06 3.45 -5.42
CA ILE A 75 -6.33 2.74 -5.20
C ILE A 75 -6.89 3.06 -3.81
N TYR A 76 -6.04 3.07 -2.79
CA TYR A 76 -6.43 3.39 -1.42
C TYR A 76 -6.99 4.82 -1.34
N ASN A 77 -6.29 5.78 -1.92
CA ASN A 77 -6.71 7.18 -1.96
C ASN A 77 -8.09 7.31 -2.63
N PHE A 78 -8.24 6.75 -3.83
CA PHE A 78 -9.49 6.79 -4.59
C PHE A 78 -10.68 6.18 -3.81
N LEU A 79 -10.46 5.03 -3.16
CA LEU A 79 -11.48 4.38 -2.35
C LEU A 79 -11.82 5.19 -1.09
N CYS A 80 -10.83 5.82 -0.45
CA CYS A 80 -11.06 6.69 0.71
C CYS A 80 -11.88 7.93 0.33
N THR A 81 -11.56 8.60 -0.78
CA THR A 81 -12.33 9.76 -1.28
C THR A 81 -13.78 9.38 -1.54
N ARG A 82 -14.02 8.21 -2.16
CA ARG A 82 -15.39 7.72 -2.36
C ARG A 82 -16.13 7.37 -1.07
N LEU A 83 -15.43 6.89 -0.04
CA LEU A 83 -16.01 6.63 1.26
C LEU A 83 -16.38 7.94 1.98
N GLU A 84 -15.54 8.97 1.89
CA GLU A 84 -15.83 10.31 2.40
C GLU A 84 -17.06 10.92 1.72
N ASP A 85 -17.09 10.92 0.39
CA ASP A 85 -18.22 11.46 -0.39
C ASP A 85 -19.54 10.77 -0.05
N LYS A 86 -19.53 9.47 0.30
CA LYS A 86 -20.74 8.74 0.69
C LYS A 86 -21.18 8.97 2.13
N MET A 87 -20.26 9.29 3.03
CA MET A 87 -20.53 9.29 4.48
C MET A 87 -20.58 10.69 5.10
N ASN A 88 -19.91 11.67 4.50
CA ASN A 88 -19.83 13.03 5.00
C ASN A 88 -20.60 14.05 4.14
N LYS A 89 -21.09 13.64 2.96
CA LYS A 89 -21.89 14.48 2.05
C LYS A 89 -23.41 14.28 2.19
N ASN A 90 -23.84 13.59 3.25
CA ASN A 90 -25.24 13.48 3.68
C ASN A 90 -25.53 14.46 4.82
#